data_AF-A0A7S0JG83-F1
#
_entry.id   AF-A0A7S0JG83-F1
#
_cell.length_a   1.000
_cell.length_b   1.000
_cell.length_c   1.000
_cell.angle_alpha   90.00
_cell.angle_beta   90.00
_cell.angle_gamma   90.00
#
_symmetry.space_group_name_H-M   'P 1'
#
loop_
_entity.id
_entity.type
_entity.pdbx_description
1 polymer ?
#
loop_
_entity_poly.entity_id
_entity_poly.type
_entity_poly.pdbx_seq_one_letter_code
_entity_poly.pdbx_strand_id
1 'polypeptide(L)'
;SFTQPATLVDLAPTFLALAGVAKPETMDGRSLLPLLVDDADAEACGRLLPATRELLRAAPPSAAVRATWRDSVLLMHYFFTPNIKCVANCTACSSECAVHDSNCGDAARGTQCWSTQGASWPQDPEGCTEECYATESRANNYAALRHVGGAGRFAHTLYAEFHTGSLAEAPVDFDQPPSHHELFDMATDPWCLNNFHNRADKPTLAALREKLRAMRVCAGDACP
;
A
#
# COMPACT_ATOMS: atom_id res chain seq x y z
N SER A 1 13.91 1.38 19.66
CA SER A 1 12.90 1.77 18.65
C SER A 1 12.56 0.56 17.78
N PHE A 2 11.36 0.52 17.19
CA PHE A 2 10.97 -0.48 16.19
C PHE A 2 11.30 0.06 14.79
N THR A 3 12.07 -0.70 14.01
CA THR A 3 12.60 -0.27 12.69
C THR A 3 12.17 -1.18 11.56
N GLN A 4 11.47 -2.26 11.87
CA GLN A 4 10.95 -3.21 10.90
C GLN A 4 9.69 -2.64 10.22
N PRO A 5 9.39 -3.07 8.99
CA PRO A 5 8.20 -2.60 8.29
C PRO A 5 6.91 -3.13 8.92
N ALA A 6 5.98 -2.23 9.21
CA ALA A 6 4.59 -2.54 9.54
C ALA A 6 3.67 -1.98 8.45
N THR A 7 2.50 -2.60 8.26
CA THR A 7 1.49 -2.12 7.31
C THR A 7 0.12 -1.98 7.99
N LEU A 8 -0.85 -1.43 7.26
CA LEU A 8 -2.21 -1.24 7.79
C LEU A 8 -2.88 -2.55 8.23
N VAL A 9 -2.51 -3.69 7.63
CA VAL A 9 -3.07 -4.99 8.01
C VAL A 9 -2.68 -5.43 9.42
N ASP A 10 -1.59 -4.88 9.97
CA ASP A 10 -1.14 -5.17 11.34
C ASP A 10 -1.96 -4.42 12.41
N LEU A 11 -2.73 -3.39 12.04
CA LEU A 11 -3.47 -2.57 12.99
C LEU A 11 -4.62 -3.34 13.64
N ALA A 12 -5.44 -4.03 12.85
CA ALA A 12 -6.57 -4.82 13.35
C ALA A 12 -6.15 -5.90 14.39
N PRO A 13 -5.19 -6.79 14.10
CA PRO A 13 -4.73 -7.76 15.10
C PRO A 13 -4.05 -7.11 16.31
N THR A 14 -3.45 -5.93 16.14
CA THR A 14 -2.90 -5.16 17.27
C THR A 14 -4.00 -4.64 18.19
N PHE A 15 -5.08 -4.07 17.63
CA PHE A 15 -6.21 -3.58 18.43
C PHE A 15 -6.96 -4.71 19.14
N LEU A 16 -7.13 -5.86 18.48
CA LEU A 16 -7.69 -7.05 19.13
C LEU A 16 -6.83 -7.47 20.32
N ALA A 17 -5.52 -7.58 20.14
CA ALA A 17 -4.61 -7.97 21.20
C ALA A 17 -4.63 -6.97 22.37
N LEU A 18 -4.64 -5.65 22.09
CA LEU A 18 -4.77 -4.61 23.10
C LEU A 18 -6.08 -4.71 23.89
N ALA A 19 -7.17 -5.12 23.23
CA ALA A 19 -8.46 -5.39 23.86
C ALA A 19 -8.54 -6.75 24.58
N GLY A 20 -7.47 -7.55 24.56
CA GLY A 20 -7.46 -8.89 25.17
C GLY A 20 -8.18 -9.95 24.33
N VAL A 21 -8.37 -9.71 23.03
CA VAL A 21 -9.01 -10.63 22.09
C VAL A 21 -7.94 -11.27 21.21
N ALA A 22 -7.99 -12.61 21.09
CA ALA A 22 -7.08 -13.34 20.22
C ALA A 22 -7.31 -12.97 18.74
N LYS A 23 -6.23 -12.90 17.97
CA LYS A 23 -6.29 -12.68 16.52
C LYS A 23 -6.93 -13.91 15.83
N PRO A 24 -7.92 -13.74 14.95
CA PRO A 24 -8.37 -14.81 14.04
C PRO A 24 -7.28 -15.24 13.05
N GLU A 25 -7.15 -16.55 12.80
CA GLU A 25 -6.16 -17.12 11.87
C GLU A 25 -6.31 -16.60 10.43
N THR A 26 -7.49 -16.07 10.08
CA THR A 26 -7.79 -15.49 8.76
C THR A 26 -7.21 -14.09 8.55
N MET A 27 -6.71 -13.42 9.58
CA MET A 27 -6.08 -12.11 9.44
C MET A 27 -4.62 -12.24 9.00
N ASP A 28 -4.28 -11.62 7.85
CA ASP A 28 -2.91 -11.63 7.31
C ASP A 28 -1.90 -10.86 8.19
N GLY A 29 -2.38 -9.86 8.91
CA GLY A 29 -1.53 -9.03 9.78
C GLY A 29 -1.02 -9.76 11.02
N ARG A 30 0.03 -9.20 11.63
CA ARG A 30 0.60 -9.64 12.91
C ARG A 30 0.45 -8.54 13.94
N SER A 31 0.14 -8.91 15.18
CA SER A 31 0.03 -7.92 16.26
C SER A 31 1.39 -7.30 16.56
N LEU A 32 1.42 -5.97 16.64
CA LEU A 32 2.57 -5.18 17.09
C LEU A 32 2.67 -5.14 18.61
N LEU A 33 1.70 -5.67 19.35
CA LEU A 33 1.63 -5.58 20.82
C LEU A 33 2.93 -6.02 21.52
N PRO A 34 3.58 -7.16 21.16
CA PRO A 34 4.83 -7.59 21.80
C PRO A 34 6.04 -6.67 21.51
N LEU A 35 5.88 -5.71 20.59
CA LEU A 35 6.91 -4.74 20.22
C LEU A 35 6.67 -3.36 20.81
N LEU A 36 5.44 -3.10 21.26
CA LEU A 36 4.97 -1.83 21.84
C LEU A 36 5.02 -1.85 23.36
N VAL A 37 4.83 -3.01 23.98
CA VAL A 37 4.80 -3.19 25.43
C VAL A 37 5.93 -4.13 25.81
N ASP A 38 6.87 -3.65 26.62
CA ASP A 38 7.93 -4.50 27.16
C ASP A 38 7.36 -5.44 28.24
N ASP A 39 7.85 -6.67 28.28
CA ASP A 39 7.40 -7.72 29.21
C ASP A 39 7.49 -7.28 30.68
N ALA A 40 8.46 -6.41 31.01
CA ALA A 40 8.65 -5.84 32.33
C ALA A 40 7.58 -4.78 32.69
N ASP A 41 7.13 -3.98 31.72
CA ASP A 41 6.13 -2.94 31.92
C ASP A 41 4.71 -3.51 31.99
N ALA A 42 4.48 -4.65 31.32
CA ALA A 42 3.19 -5.33 31.29
C ALA A 42 2.72 -5.79 32.68
N GLU A 43 3.65 -6.23 33.54
CA GLU A 43 3.37 -6.65 34.92
C GLU A 43 3.31 -5.46 35.89
N ALA A 44 4.14 -4.43 35.67
CA ALA A 44 4.30 -3.34 36.61
C ALA A 44 3.11 -2.35 36.63
N CYS A 45 2.40 -2.16 35.51
CA CYS A 45 1.60 -0.95 35.36
C CYS A 45 0.12 -1.06 35.79
N GLY A 46 -0.47 -2.26 35.92
CA GLY A 46 -1.92 -2.39 36.20
C GLY A 46 -2.87 -1.76 35.16
N ARG A 47 -2.33 -1.07 34.15
CA ARG A 47 -3.03 -0.35 33.06
C ARG A 47 -3.50 -1.28 31.94
N LEU A 48 -2.96 -2.49 31.87
CA LEU A 48 -3.37 -3.49 30.88
C LEU A 48 -4.47 -4.37 31.44
N LEU A 49 -5.47 -4.65 30.60
CA LEU A 49 -6.52 -5.61 30.90
C LEU A 49 -5.89 -6.99 31.23
N PRO A 50 -6.47 -7.78 32.14
CA PRO A 50 -5.96 -9.11 32.46
C PRO A 50 -5.80 -10.01 31.22
N ALA A 51 -6.78 -9.97 30.31
CA ALA A 51 -6.75 -10.73 29.06
C ALA A 51 -5.60 -10.28 28.13
N THR A 52 -5.33 -8.98 28.04
CA THR A 52 -4.17 -8.45 27.29
C THR A 52 -2.85 -8.97 27.85
N ARG A 53 -2.72 -9.05 29.18
CA ARG A 53 -1.53 -9.62 29.84
C ARG A 53 -1.38 -11.12 29.58
N GLU A 54 -2.49 -11.85 29.50
CA GLU A 54 -2.47 -13.27 29.13
C GLU A 54 -1.97 -13.46 27.69
N LEU A 55 -2.47 -12.67 26.74
CA LEU A 55 -2.01 -12.70 25.35
C LEU A 55 -0.53 -12.31 25.23
N LEU A 56 -0.07 -11.29 25.96
CA LEU A 56 1.35 -10.91 26.00
C LEU A 56 2.22 -12.05 26.54
N ARG A 57 1.81 -12.71 27.62
CA ARG A 57 2.55 -13.85 28.19
C ARG A 57 2.59 -15.08 27.28
N ALA A 58 1.55 -15.28 26.47
CA ALA A 58 1.50 -16.34 25.49
C ALA A 58 2.30 -16.02 24.21
N ALA A 59 2.57 -14.74 23.94
CA ALA A 59 3.32 -14.30 22.77
C ALA A 59 4.83 -14.59 22.92
N PRO A 60 5.56 -14.77 21.79
CA PRO A 60 7.02 -14.84 21.84
C PRO A 60 7.62 -13.54 22.41
N PRO A 61 8.79 -13.61 23.07
CA PRO A 61 9.48 -12.42 23.54
C PRO A 61 9.75 -11.42 22.41
N SER A 62 9.76 -10.13 22.74
CA SER A 62 9.92 -9.05 21.75
C SER A 62 11.14 -9.23 20.83
N ALA A 63 12.25 -9.77 21.35
CA ALA A 63 13.44 -10.09 20.56
C ALA A 63 13.21 -11.18 19.50
N ALA A 64 12.46 -12.24 19.83
CA ALA A 64 12.09 -13.30 18.90
C ALA A 64 11.09 -12.79 17.84
N VAL A 65 10.16 -11.92 18.24
CA VAL A 65 9.24 -11.26 17.30
C VAL A 65 10.02 -10.39 16.32
N ARG A 66 11.02 -9.61 16.77
CA ARG A 66 11.87 -8.80 15.88
C ARG A 66 12.68 -9.64 14.90
N ALA A 67 13.21 -10.78 15.33
CA ALA A 67 14.04 -11.66 14.52
C ALA A 67 13.25 -12.37 13.40
N THR A 68 11.95 -12.57 13.60
CA THR A 68 11.05 -13.24 12.65
C THR A 68 10.10 -12.28 11.97
N TRP A 69 10.24 -10.97 12.20
CA TRP A 69 9.39 -9.98 11.56
C TRP A 69 9.75 -9.86 10.08
N ARG A 70 8.74 -9.56 9.25
CA ARG A 70 8.94 -9.42 7.81
C ARG A 70 9.94 -8.31 7.49
N ASP A 71 10.74 -8.53 6.45
CA ASP A 71 11.71 -7.56 5.91
C ASP A 71 11.17 -6.81 4.68
N SER A 72 9.99 -7.19 4.20
CA SER A 72 9.37 -6.67 3.01
C SER A 72 7.89 -6.40 3.18
N VAL A 73 7.37 -5.45 2.42
CA VAL A 73 5.94 -5.14 2.33
C VAL A 73 5.42 -5.37 0.91
N LEU A 74 4.23 -5.95 0.83
CA LEU A 74 3.46 -6.07 -0.40
C LEU A 74 2.69 -4.75 -0.62
N LEU A 75 2.78 -4.22 -1.83
CA LEU A 75 2.04 -3.05 -2.28
C LEU A 75 1.23 -3.47 -3.51
N MET A 76 -0.08 -3.22 -3.51
CA MET A 76 -0.93 -3.56 -4.64
C MET A 76 -1.81 -2.37 -5.00
N HIS A 77 -2.00 -2.18 -6.29
CA HIS A 77 -2.90 -1.18 -6.82
C HIS A 77 -3.63 -1.73 -8.03
N TYR A 78 -4.90 -1.34 -8.16
CA TYR A 78 -5.79 -1.78 -9.21
C TYR A 78 -6.54 -0.60 -9.78
N PHE A 79 -6.56 -0.52 -11.10
CA PHE A 79 -7.46 0.31 -11.87
C PHE A 79 -8.87 -0.31 -11.87
N PHE A 80 -9.87 0.48 -11.48
CA PHE A 80 -11.27 0.06 -11.52
C PHE A 80 -12.01 0.64 -12.72
N THR A 81 -12.07 1.96 -12.81
CA THR A 81 -12.73 2.68 -13.91
C THR A 81 -11.97 3.96 -14.20
N PRO A 82 -12.07 4.54 -15.42
CA PRO A 82 -11.45 5.81 -15.71
C PRO A 82 -11.89 6.88 -14.70
N ASN A 83 -10.91 7.50 -14.05
CA ASN A 83 -11.08 8.75 -13.32
C ASN A 83 -10.58 9.85 -14.23
N ILE A 84 -11.50 10.56 -14.90
CA ILE A 84 -11.17 11.66 -15.81
C ILE A 84 -11.38 12.97 -15.06
N LYS A 85 -10.44 13.90 -15.23
CA LYS A 85 -10.54 15.28 -14.72
C LYS A 85 -10.48 16.23 -15.91
N CYS A 86 -11.52 17.05 -16.05
CA CYS A 86 -11.56 18.19 -16.95
C CYS A 86 -11.41 19.48 -16.13
N VAL A 87 -10.74 20.50 -16.68
CA VAL A 87 -10.43 21.74 -15.95
C VAL A 87 -10.86 23.01 -16.67
N ALA A 88 -11.38 22.90 -17.90
CA ALA A 88 -11.82 24.02 -18.72
C ALA A 88 -13.28 23.90 -19.16
N ASN A 89 -13.87 25.05 -19.47
CA ASN A 89 -15.27 25.23 -19.89
C ASN A 89 -16.27 24.55 -18.93
N CYS A 90 -16.24 24.98 -17.66
CA CYS A 90 -17.01 24.40 -16.56
C CYS A 90 -18.34 25.13 -16.33
N THR A 91 -19.45 24.39 -16.29
CA THR A 91 -20.80 24.95 -16.09
C THR A 91 -21.05 25.51 -14.69
N ALA A 92 -20.27 25.09 -13.67
CA ALA A 92 -20.44 25.51 -12.28
C ALA A 92 -19.10 25.58 -11.51
N CYS A 93 -18.25 26.56 -11.83
CA CYS A 93 -17.22 27.04 -10.89
C CYS A 93 -17.87 28.11 -10.01
N SER A 94 -18.46 27.73 -8.87
CA SER A 94 -18.84 28.75 -7.88
C SER A 94 -17.56 29.41 -7.38
N SER A 95 -17.59 30.73 -7.28
CA SER A 95 -16.47 31.64 -7.02
C SER A 95 -15.82 31.53 -5.63
N GLU A 96 -15.86 30.37 -4.98
CA GLU A 96 -15.54 30.19 -3.57
C GLU A 96 -14.40 29.17 -3.35
N CYS A 97 -13.24 29.40 -3.96
CA CYS A 97 -12.05 28.58 -3.68
C CYS A 97 -11.55 28.66 -2.22
N ALA A 98 -12.12 29.55 -1.42
CA ALA A 98 -11.62 29.91 -0.09
C ALA A 98 -12.60 29.64 1.07
N VAL A 99 -13.84 29.21 0.81
CA VAL A 99 -14.88 29.12 1.86
C VAL A 99 -15.22 27.67 2.22
N HIS A 100 -15.06 26.73 1.28
CA HIS A 100 -15.31 25.30 1.46
C HIS A 100 -14.27 24.45 0.71
N ASP A 101 -14.28 23.12 0.96
CA ASP A 101 -13.57 22.14 0.12
C ASP A 101 -14.05 22.34 -1.32
N SER A 102 -13.23 23.06 -2.07
CA SER A 102 -13.56 23.56 -3.39
C SER A 102 -12.66 22.79 -4.33
N ASN A 103 -13.26 22.25 -5.38
CA ASN A 103 -12.57 21.46 -6.38
C ASN A 103 -11.60 22.31 -7.23
N CYS A 104 -11.05 23.41 -6.73
CA CYS A 104 -10.29 24.36 -7.55
C CYS A 104 -8.97 23.76 -8.04
N GLY A 105 -8.77 23.73 -9.36
CA GLY A 105 -7.48 23.45 -10.00
C GLY A 105 -6.51 24.64 -9.91
N ASP A 106 -7.05 25.87 -9.80
CA ASP A 106 -6.29 27.09 -9.56
C ASP A 106 -6.98 27.95 -8.47
N ALA A 107 -6.40 27.94 -7.27
CA ALA A 107 -6.88 28.70 -6.12
C ALA A 107 -6.75 30.23 -6.29
N ALA A 108 -5.91 30.71 -7.22
CA ALA A 108 -5.67 32.14 -7.41
C ALA A 108 -6.76 32.81 -8.26
N ARG A 109 -7.46 32.06 -9.12
CA ARG A 109 -8.41 32.62 -10.09
C ARG A 109 -9.83 32.14 -9.94
N GLY A 110 -10.07 30.99 -9.31
CA GLY A 110 -11.43 30.43 -9.17
C GLY A 110 -12.13 30.13 -10.49
N THR A 111 -11.36 30.03 -11.58
CA THR A 111 -11.85 29.75 -12.94
C THR A 111 -11.59 28.32 -13.39
N GLN A 112 -10.76 27.57 -12.66
CA GLN A 112 -10.48 26.16 -12.93
C GLN A 112 -10.99 25.33 -11.75
N CYS A 113 -11.97 24.46 -11.99
CA CYS A 113 -12.52 23.55 -10.99
C CYS A 113 -12.54 22.13 -11.55
N TRP A 114 -12.38 21.14 -10.68
CA TRP A 114 -12.64 19.73 -10.92
C TRP A 114 -14.10 19.43 -10.61
N SER A 115 -14.59 18.34 -11.16
CA SER A 115 -15.86 17.77 -10.71
C SER A 115 -15.64 16.59 -9.75
N THR A 116 -16.72 16.23 -9.07
CA THR A 116 -16.78 15.30 -7.94
C THR A 116 -17.34 13.90 -8.24
N GLN A 117 -17.87 13.57 -9.43
CA GLN A 117 -18.41 12.22 -9.68
C GLN A 117 -18.18 11.62 -11.09
N GLY A 118 -17.76 10.34 -11.10
CA GLY A 118 -17.79 9.30 -12.15
C GLY A 118 -17.71 9.72 -13.63
N ALA A 119 -16.64 9.35 -14.35
CA ALA A 119 -16.38 9.88 -15.69
C ALA A 119 -16.86 9.03 -16.88
N SER A 120 -17.20 9.69 -18.00
CA SER A 120 -17.24 9.09 -19.34
C SER A 120 -16.39 9.89 -20.31
N TRP A 121 -15.28 9.33 -20.79
CA TRP A 121 -14.36 10.01 -21.71
C TRP A 121 -15.09 10.54 -22.97
N PRO A 122 -14.81 11.77 -23.46
CA PRO A 122 -13.83 12.75 -22.98
C PRO A 122 -14.43 13.79 -22.02
N GLN A 123 -15.60 13.54 -21.44
CA GLN A 123 -16.35 14.55 -20.69
C GLN A 123 -16.35 14.23 -19.21
N ASP A 124 -16.36 15.28 -18.40
CA ASP A 124 -16.70 15.18 -17.01
C ASP A 124 -18.22 15.42 -16.88
N PRO A 125 -19.03 14.46 -16.38
CA PRO A 125 -20.48 14.58 -16.41
C PRO A 125 -21.05 15.72 -15.56
N GLU A 126 -20.24 16.38 -14.74
CA GLU A 126 -20.64 17.50 -13.88
C GLU A 126 -20.25 18.88 -14.45
N GLY A 127 -19.87 18.95 -15.74
CA GLY A 127 -20.00 20.18 -16.52
C GLY A 127 -18.70 20.86 -16.95
N CYS A 128 -17.52 20.35 -16.61
CA CYS A 128 -16.28 20.71 -17.30
C CYS A 128 -16.13 19.84 -18.56
N THR A 129 -15.83 20.45 -19.70
CA THR A 129 -15.91 19.77 -21.01
C THR A 129 -14.63 19.84 -21.84
N GLU A 130 -13.65 20.64 -21.40
CA GLU A 130 -12.37 20.83 -22.10
C GLU A 130 -11.17 20.57 -21.18
N GLU A 131 -9.99 20.38 -21.78
CA GLU A 131 -8.73 20.08 -21.10
C GLU A 131 -8.80 18.85 -20.18
N CYS A 132 -9.44 17.79 -20.69
CA CYS A 132 -9.67 16.56 -19.95
C CYS A 132 -8.48 15.60 -20.01
N TYR A 133 -8.09 15.06 -18.86
CA TYR A 133 -7.05 14.03 -18.75
C TYR A 133 -7.49 12.91 -17.80
N ALA A 134 -7.03 11.69 -18.07
CA ALA A 134 -7.22 10.58 -17.14
C ALA A 134 -6.20 10.68 -16.01
N THR A 135 -6.63 10.63 -14.75
CA THR A 135 -5.73 10.56 -13.59
C THR A 135 -5.21 9.15 -13.35
N GLU A 136 -5.80 8.17 -14.02
CA GLU A 136 -5.41 6.76 -13.95
C GLU A 136 -5.36 6.13 -15.34
N SER A 137 -4.69 4.99 -15.46
CA SER A 137 -4.54 4.25 -16.70
C SER A 137 -4.91 2.79 -16.49
N ARG A 138 -5.49 2.16 -17.52
CA ARG A 138 -5.70 0.70 -17.53
C ARG A 138 -4.39 -0.08 -17.40
N ALA A 139 -3.24 0.54 -17.66
CA ALA A 139 -1.92 -0.06 -17.46
C ALA A 139 -1.37 0.11 -16.03
N ASN A 140 -2.05 0.88 -15.18
CA ASN A 140 -1.62 1.16 -13.80
C ASN A 140 -2.22 0.15 -12.82
N ASN A 141 -2.06 -1.14 -13.09
CA ASN A 141 -2.31 -2.19 -12.10
C ASN A 141 -0.95 -2.77 -11.74
N TYR A 142 -0.61 -2.87 -10.46
CA TYR A 142 0.68 -3.43 -10.09
C TYR A 142 0.60 -4.24 -8.79
N ALA A 143 1.49 -5.23 -8.73
CA ALA A 143 1.89 -5.90 -7.50
C ALA A 143 3.38 -5.60 -7.30
N ALA A 144 3.75 -5.12 -6.11
CA ALA A 144 5.10 -4.69 -5.82
C ALA A 144 5.57 -5.17 -4.45
N LEU A 145 6.87 -5.41 -4.35
CA LEU A 145 7.57 -5.84 -3.15
C LEU A 145 8.62 -4.80 -2.78
N ARG A 146 8.46 -4.21 -1.60
CA ARG A 146 9.40 -3.23 -1.05
C ARG A 146 10.14 -3.84 0.14
N HIS A 147 11.43 -4.03 0.01
CA HIS A 147 12.29 -4.47 1.10
C HIS A 147 12.75 -3.25 1.93
N VAL A 148 12.43 -3.26 3.23
CA VAL A 148 12.70 -2.15 4.16
C VAL A 148 13.80 -2.57 5.12
N GLY A 149 15.00 -2.06 4.89
CA GLY A 149 16.19 -2.43 5.66
C GLY A 149 16.69 -3.85 5.34
N GLY A 150 17.58 -4.35 6.18
CA GLY A 150 18.13 -5.71 6.09
C GLY A 150 19.50 -5.82 5.40
N ALA A 151 20.08 -7.01 5.51
CA ALA A 151 21.26 -7.44 4.78
C ALA A 151 20.86 -8.58 3.83
N GLY A 152 21.62 -8.78 2.76
CA GLY A 152 21.38 -9.85 1.81
C GLY A 152 20.85 -9.35 0.47
N ARG A 153 20.40 -10.30 -0.34
CA ARG A 153 20.23 -10.14 -1.79
C ARG A 153 19.20 -9.07 -2.20
N PHE A 154 18.17 -8.85 -1.39
CA PHE A 154 17.06 -7.96 -1.73
C PHE A 154 17.09 -6.63 -0.97
N ALA A 155 18.15 -6.38 -0.18
CA ALA A 155 18.25 -5.19 0.65
C ALA A 155 17.98 -3.93 -0.20
N HIS A 156 17.11 -3.06 0.31
CA HIS A 156 16.76 -1.78 -0.28
C HIS A 156 16.05 -1.83 -1.64
N THR A 157 15.64 -2.99 -2.13
CA THR A 157 14.92 -3.07 -3.41
C THR A 157 13.46 -2.62 -3.31
N LEU A 158 12.97 -1.99 -4.38
CA LEU A 158 11.56 -1.84 -4.71
C LEU A 158 11.35 -2.49 -6.08
N TYR A 159 10.63 -3.60 -6.13
CA TYR A 159 10.34 -4.36 -7.34
C TYR A 159 8.84 -4.32 -7.63
N ALA A 160 8.42 -4.04 -8.86
CA ALA A 160 7.02 -3.99 -9.25
C ALA A 160 6.78 -4.65 -10.61
N GLU A 161 5.69 -5.41 -10.70
CA GLU A 161 5.16 -6.00 -11.93
C GLU A 161 3.83 -5.32 -12.27
N PHE A 162 3.75 -4.73 -13.47
CA PHE A 162 2.56 -4.01 -13.94
C PHE A 162 1.79 -4.83 -14.95
N HIS A 163 0.46 -4.70 -14.91
CA HIS A 163 -0.47 -5.38 -15.80
C HIS A 163 -1.53 -4.43 -16.34
N THR A 164 -2.03 -4.75 -17.52
CA THR A 164 -3.14 -4.01 -18.13
C THR A 164 -4.47 -4.68 -17.81
N GLY A 165 -5.44 -3.92 -17.30
CA GLY A 165 -6.73 -4.47 -16.89
C GLY A 165 -7.68 -3.41 -16.33
N SER A 166 -8.88 -3.86 -15.99
CA SER A 166 -9.92 -3.05 -15.35
C SER A 166 -10.77 -3.93 -14.46
N LEU A 167 -10.75 -3.67 -13.14
CA LEU A 167 -11.56 -4.43 -12.19
C LEU A 167 -13.07 -4.25 -12.42
N ALA A 168 -13.51 -3.21 -13.11
CA ALA A 168 -14.91 -3.08 -13.52
C ALA A 168 -15.31 -4.07 -14.63
N GLU A 169 -14.34 -4.60 -15.39
CA GLU A 169 -14.59 -5.56 -16.46
C GLU A 169 -14.30 -6.99 -16.01
N ALA A 170 -13.15 -7.23 -15.37
CA ALA A 170 -12.73 -8.53 -14.87
C ALA A 170 -11.60 -8.40 -13.83
N PRO A 171 -11.38 -9.40 -12.97
CA PRO A 171 -10.19 -9.46 -12.13
C PRO A 171 -8.90 -9.33 -12.96
N VAL A 172 -7.93 -8.57 -12.46
CA VAL A 172 -6.61 -8.42 -13.10
C VAL A 172 -5.79 -9.69 -12.85
N ASP A 173 -5.36 -10.36 -13.93
CA ASP A 173 -4.57 -11.59 -13.85
C ASP A 173 -3.06 -11.31 -13.76
N PHE A 174 -2.55 -11.29 -12.52
CA PHE A 174 -1.12 -11.12 -12.22
C PHE A 174 -0.28 -12.38 -12.45
N ASP A 175 -0.86 -13.51 -12.87
CA ASP A 175 -0.09 -14.70 -13.28
C ASP A 175 0.32 -14.63 -14.77
N GLN A 176 -0.29 -13.74 -15.57
CA GLN A 176 0.17 -13.42 -16.92
C GLN A 176 1.51 -12.70 -16.93
N PRO A 177 2.26 -12.72 -18.06
CA PRO A 177 3.45 -11.89 -18.21
C PRO A 177 3.14 -10.40 -17.97
N PRO A 178 3.92 -9.71 -17.11
CA PRO A 178 3.72 -8.28 -16.85
C PRO A 178 3.97 -7.45 -18.11
N SER A 179 3.18 -6.40 -18.31
CA SER A 179 3.35 -5.44 -19.41
C SER A 179 4.52 -4.48 -19.16
N HIS A 180 4.85 -4.23 -17.89
CA HIS A 180 6.00 -3.43 -17.49
C HIS A 180 6.60 -3.93 -16.17
N HIS A 181 7.89 -3.67 -15.97
CA HIS A 181 8.60 -4.02 -14.75
C HIS A 181 9.38 -2.81 -14.25
N GLU A 182 9.34 -2.60 -12.94
CA GLU A 182 10.19 -1.62 -12.28
C GLU A 182 11.04 -2.30 -11.22
N LEU A 183 12.31 -1.89 -11.14
CA LEU A 183 13.20 -2.30 -10.07
C LEU A 183 14.12 -1.12 -9.72
N PHE A 184 14.05 -0.68 -8.46
CA PHE A 184 14.82 0.44 -7.92
C PHE A 184 15.60 0.03 -6.67
N ASP A 185 16.77 0.64 -6.49
CA ASP A 185 17.60 0.51 -5.30
C ASP A 185 17.37 1.76 -4.48
N MET A 186 16.58 1.65 -3.43
CA MET A 186 16.14 2.80 -2.66
C MET A 186 17.21 3.32 -1.69
N ALA A 187 18.37 2.68 -1.58
CA ALA A 187 19.50 3.25 -0.86
C ALA A 187 20.26 4.26 -1.73
N THR A 188 20.38 3.99 -3.03
CA THR A 188 21.14 4.83 -3.97
C THR A 188 20.25 5.69 -4.87
N ASP A 189 18.99 5.31 -5.05
CA ASP A 189 17.96 5.97 -5.86
C ASP A 189 16.63 6.09 -5.07
N PRO A 190 16.59 6.90 -3.99
CA PRO A 190 15.40 7.03 -3.14
C PRO A 190 14.21 7.69 -3.84
N TRP A 191 14.43 8.29 -5.01
CA TRP A 191 13.43 8.97 -5.83
C TRP A 191 12.91 8.12 -6.99
N CYS A 192 13.36 6.86 -7.10
CA CYS A 192 12.93 5.92 -8.13
C CYS A 192 13.11 6.46 -9.57
N LEU A 193 14.23 7.14 -9.85
CA LEU A 193 14.46 7.76 -11.16
C LEU A 193 15.19 6.83 -12.14
N ASN A 194 15.84 5.78 -11.62
CA ASN A 194 16.75 4.93 -12.38
C ASN A 194 16.30 3.47 -12.32
N ASN A 195 15.26 3.13 -13.09
CA ASN A 195 14.83 1.75 -13.24
C ASN A 195 15.99 0.88 -13.74
N PHE A 196 16.40 -0.12 -12.95
CA PHE A 196 17.53 -0.99 -13.28
C PHE A 196 17.12 -2.43 -13.58
N HIS A 197 15.82 -2.72 -13.72
CA HIS A 197 15.30 -4.06 -13.98
C HIS A 197 16.06 -4.80 -15.11
N ASN A 198 16.24 -4.15 -16.26
CA ASN A 198 16.91 -4.75 -17.43
C ASN A 198 18.41 -5.00 -17.24
N ARG A 199 19.01 -4.45 -16.17
CA ARG A 199 20.43 -4.61 -15.81
C ARG A 199 20.63 -5.58 -14.64
N ALA A 200 19.56 -5.97 -13.94
CA ALA A 200 19.63 -6.90 -12.82
C ALA A 200 19.92 -8.33 -13.30
N ASP A 201 20.54 -9.14 -12.44
CA ASP A 201 20.79 -10.55 -12.76
C ASP A 201 19.48 -11.35 -12.79
N LYS A 202 19.36 -12.27 -13.76
CA LYS A 202 18.16 -13.09 -13.94
C LYS A 202 17.79 -13.90 -12.69
N PRO A 203 18.74 -14.49 -11.95
CA PRO A 203 18.39 -15.20 -10.72
C PRO A 203 17.77 -14.28 -9.65
N THR A 204 18.12 -13.00 -9.59
CA THR A 204 17.54 -12.06 -8.60
C THR A 204 16.11 -11.73 -8.99
N LEU A 205 15.88 -11.46 -10.28
CA LEU A 205 14.55 -11.22 -10.82
C LEU A 205 13.63 -12.43 -10.59
N ALA A 206 14.12 -13.65 -10.84
CA ALA A 206 13.35 -14.87 -10.60
C ALA A 206 12.95 -15.02 -9.12
N ALA A 207 13.88 -14.77 -8.20
CA ALA A 207 13.61 -14.89 -6.77
C ALA A 207 12.69 -13.77 -6.24
N LEU A 208 12.81 -12.55 -6.78
CA LEU A 208 11.89 -11.44 -6.48
C LEU A 208 10.47 -11.77 -6.96
N ARG A 209 10.32 -12.31 -8.17
CA ARG A 209 9.03 -12.74 -8.72
C ARG A 209 8.40 -13.86 -7.91
N GLU A 210 9.19 -14.85 -7.50
CA GLU A 210 8.72 -15.94 -6.64
C GLU A 210 8.22 -15.40 -5.29
N LYS A 211 9.00 -14.53 -4.64
CA LYS A 211 8.60 -13.92 -3.36
C LYS A 211 7.36 -13.03 -3.51
N LEU A 212 7.28 -12.22 -4.57
CA LEU A 212 6.10 -11.40 -4.86
C LEU A 212 4.86 -12.27 -5.05
N ARG A 213 4.97 -13.36 -5.82
CA ARG A 213 3.87 -14.30 -6.02
C ARG A 213 3.45 -14.96 -4.70
N ALA A 214 4.40 -15.44 -3.90
CA ALA A 214 4.12 -16.07 -2.61
C ALA A 214 3.36 -15.12 -1.67
N MET A 215 3.77 -13.84 -1.60
CA MET A 215 3.06 -12.81 -0.82
C MET A 215 1.66 -12.51 -1.37
N ARG A 216 1.46 -12.52 -2.69
CA ARG A 216 0.17 -12.21 -3.32
C ARG A 216 -0.88 -13.31 -3.10
N VAL A 217 -0.45 -14.57 -3.05
CA VAL A 217 -1.38 -15.73 -2.96
C VAL A 217 -1.55 -16.28 -1.54
N CYS A 218 -0.80 -15.77 -0.56
CA CYS A 218 -0.94 -16.20 0.82
C CYS A 218 -2.23 -15.66 1.46
N ALA A 219 -2.63 -16.26 2.58
CA ALA A 219 -3.73 -15.78 3.41
C ALA A 219 -3.50 -16.19 4.88
N GLY A 220 -3.88 -15.31 5.80
CA GLY A 220 -3.84 -15.56 7.23
C GLY A 220 -2.45 -15.90 7.74
N ASP A 221 -2.38 -16.87 8.66
CA ASP A 221 -1.11 -17.33 9.25
C ASP A 221 -0.19 -18.07 8.27
N ALA A 222 -0.65 -18.37 7.04
CA ALA A 222 0.19 -18.93 5.99
C ALA A 222 1.01 -17.85 5.24
N CYS A 223 0.80 -16.57 5.53
CA CYS A 223 1.59 -15.49 4.94
C CYS A 223 3.03 -15.45 5.48
N PRO A 224 4.04 -15.24 4.58
CA PRO A 224 5.45 -15.10 4.97
C PRO A 224 5.76 -13.95 5.93
#